data_AF-A0A8T2R2P8-F1
#
_entry.id   AF-A0A8T2R2P8-F1
#
_cell.length_a   1.000
_cell.length_b   1.000
_cell.length_c   1.000
_cell.angle_alpha   90.00
_cell.angle_beta   90.00
_cell.angle_gamma   90.00
#
_symmetry.space_group_name_H-M   'P 1'
#
loop_
_entity.id
_entity.type
_entity.pdbx_description
1 polymer ?
#
loop_
_entity_poly.entity_id
_entity_poly.type
_entity_poly.pdbx_seq_one_letter_code
_entity_poly.pdbx_strand_id
1 'polypeptide(L)'
;MTNYLRSSKFGHVECVEEPCCAKCDEKTKPACDTGCKSSPAVEHVVLFNMPFLQGDQEAKVLRCLYDLQFRFECVDALVVGRVLNKVENVTHCLFMRFPTLETLKNFYKSDALSKVLCSMAPHLHGEIVVDYVSSTGPLDTECKDPVCMSLTLLRRKRDVPPGEMDCSLFSLKTLADGYCFVSDFSFGSSLYICGDKHYTNAFASFTKSLCDLDKLLEDLQYTKLLHLKVLPLSCSTIHVNVLAFKPIKSCL
;
A
#
# COMPACT_ATOMS: atom_id res chain seq x y z
N MET A 1 14.13 18.02 -32.19
CA MET A 1 13.50 19.23 -31.61
C MET A 1 12.20 18.78 -30.94
N THR A 2 12.30 18.29 -29.69
CA THR A 2 12.15 19.02 -28.41
C THR A 2 10.71 18.99 -27.91
N ASN A 3 10.52 18.26 -26.79
CA ASN A 3 9.56 18.47 -25.68
C ASN A 3 8.80 17.20 -25.26
N TYR A 4 9.48 16.27 -24.58
CA TYR A 4 8.83 15.27 -23.70
C TYR A 4 9.60 15.06 -22.38
N LEU A 5 10.32 16.09 -21.94
CA LEU A 5 10.86 16.19 -20.58
C LEU A 5 10.05 17.24 -19.83
N ARG A 6 8.83 16.88 -19.42
CA ARG A 6 8.09 17.62 -18.41
C ARG A 6 7.76 16.67 -17.26
N SER A 7 8.51 16.88 -16.17
CA SER A 7 8.03 16.74 -14.80
C SER A 7 7.78 15.31 -14.29
N SER A 8 8.83 14.50 -14.14
CA SER A 8 8.92 13.66 -12.94
C SER A 8 9.30 14.57 -11.78
N LYS A 9 8.30 15.02 -11.01
CA LYS A 9 8.53 15.76 -9.76
C LYS A 9 9.02 14.78 -8.69
N PHE A 10 10.26 14.33 -8.79
CA PHE A 10 11.00 13.85 -7.63
C PHE A 10 11.56 15.09 -6.92
N GLY A 11 10.68 15.72 -6.14
CA GLY A 11 11.00 16.91 -5.35
C GLY A 11 11.89 16.58 -4.16
N HIS A 12 12.70 17.56 -3.78
CA HIS A 12 13.53 17.55 -2.58
C HIS A 12 12.68 17.22 -1.34
N VAL A 13 13.15 16.25 -0.54
CA VAL A 13 12.48 15.79 0.69
C VAL A 13 12.75 16.83 1.79
N GLU A 14 11.76 17.65 2.11
CA GLU A 14 11.79 18.44 3.36
C GLU A 14 11.46 17.50 4.55
N CYS A 15 12.31 17.53 5.56
CA CYS A 15 12.12 16.80 6.80
C CYS A 15 10.89 17.36 7.54
N VAL A 16 9.82 16.57 7.62
CA VAL A 16 8.73 16.82 8.56
C VAL A 16 9.14 16.21 9.90
N GLU A 17 9.33 17.05 10.92
CA GLU A 17 9.57 16.62 12.29
C GLU A 17 8.35 15.85 12.84
N GLU A 18 8.62 14.80 13.61
CA GLU A 18 7.61 13.95 14.25
C GLU A 18 6.77 14.75 15.27
N PRO A 19 5.42 14.61 15.31
CA PRO A 19 4.67 15.03 16.47
C PRO A 19 4.80 13.96 17.56
N CYS A 20 5.88 14.02 18.34
CA CYS A 20 5.95 13.29 19.59
C CYS A 20 5.05 13.98 20.63
N CYS A 21 4.26 13.16 21.33
CA CYS A 21 3.24 13.52 22.32
C CYS A 21 3.73 14.59 23.34
N ALA A 22 3.38 15.85 23.13
CA ALA A 22 3.79 16.97 23.99
C ALA A 22 2.97 17.15 25.27
N LYS A 23 2.23 16.13 25.74
CA LYS A 23 1.35 16.24 26.91
C LYS A 23 1.26 14.96 27.75
N CYS A 24 2.38 14.50 28.30
CA CYS A 24 2.35 13.50 29.37
C CYS A 24 3.19 13.99 30.55
N ASP A 25 2.52 14.52 31.57
CA ASP A 25 3.11 14.91 32.86
C ASP A 25 3.59 13.66 33.63
N GLU A 26 4.77 13.78 34.23
CA GLU A 26 5.60 12.69 34.75
C GLU A 26 5.08 11.99 36.03
N LYS A 27 3.85 12.27 36.49
CA LYS A 27 3.42 11.91 37.86
C LYS A 27 2.21 11.00 38.02
N THR A 28 1.64 10.44 36.95
CA THR A 28 0.56 9.43 37.08
C THR A 28 0.67 8.31 36.05
N LYS A 29 1.50 7.30 36.34
CA LYS A 29 1.45 6.00 35.66
C LYS A 29 0.44 5.08 36.36
N PRO A 30 -0.61 4.61 35.69
CA PRO A 30 -0.95 3.20 35.72
C PRO A 30 -0.18 2.47 34.62
N ALA A 31 0.24 1.24 34.90
CA ALA A 31 1.07 0.40 34.04
C ALA A 31 0.50 0.28 32.62
N CYS A 32 1.13 0.93 31.64
CA CYS A 32 1.02 0.51 30.25
C CYS A 32 2.03 -0.62 30.06
N ASP A 33 1.48 -1.81 29.85
CA ASP A 33 2.23 -3.04 29.61
C ASP A 33 3.11 -2.85 28.36
N THR A 34 4.42 -2.81 28.59
CA THR A 34 5.44 -2.62 27.57
C THR A 34 5.63 -3.92 26.79
N GLY A 35 4.80 -4.14 25.76
CA GLY A 35 5.06 -5.10 24.69
C GLY A 35 5.65 -4.39 23.49
N CYS A 36 6.91 -4.69 23.14
CA CYS A 36 7.67 -4.26 21.95
C CYS A 36 7.16 -3.02 21.19
N LYS A 37 7.81 -1.86 21.38
CA LYS A 37 7.73 -0.74 20.42
C LYS A 37 8.42 -1.17 19.12
N SER A 38 7.75 -1.96 18.28
CA SER A 38 8.13 -2.08 16.88
C SER A 38 7.90 -0.72 16.23
N SER A 39 8.94 -0.13 15.65
CA SER A 39 8.77 1.07 14.81
C SER A 39 7.69 0.77 13.77
N PRO A 40 6.79 1.74 13.49
CA PRO A 40 5.71 1.48 12.56
C PRO A 40 6.27 1.25 11.15
N ALA A 41 5.76 0.22 10.48
CA ALA A 41 6.12 -0.06 9.11
C ALA A 41 5.61 1.05 8.17
N VAL A 42 6.20 1.14 7.00
CA VAL A 42 5.78 2.08 5.95
C VAL A 42 5.39 1.32 4.71
N GLU A 43 4.22 1.65 4.17
CA GLU A 43 3.68 1.02 2.98
C GLU A 43 3.74 1.99 1.82
N HIS A 44 4.27 1.51 0.70
CA HIS A 44 4.44 2.24 -0.55
C HIS A 44 3.53 1.61 -1.59
N VAL A 45 2.56 2.39 -2.07
CA VAL A 45 1.58 1.96 -3.05
C VAL A 45 1.75 2.76 -4.32
N VAL A 46 1.78 2.05 -5.45
CA VAL A 46 1.75 2.64 -6.79
C VAL A 46 0.61 1.99 -7.58
N LEU A 47 -0.39 2.79 -7.94
CA LEU A 47 -1.38 2.42 -8.95
C LEU A 47 -0.91 2.99 -10.29
N PHE A 48 -0.81 2.18 -11.33
CA PHE A 48 -0.26 2.63 -12.60
C PHE A 48 -1.03 2.13 -13.82
N ASN A 49 -0.93 2.92 -14.88
CA ASN A 49 -1.61 2.71 -16.14
C ASN A 49 -0.64 2.23 -17.23
N MET A 50 -0.83 1.02 -17.73
CA MET A 50 -0.07 0.41 -18.82
C MET A 50 -1.05 -0.33 -19.74
N PRO A 51 -1.95 0.40 -20.43
CA PRO A 51 -3.13 -0.19 -21.08
C PRO A 51 -2.80 -1.09 -22.27
N PHE A 52 -1.62 -0.91 -22.87
CA PHE A 52 -1.17 -1.66 -24.04
C PHE A 52 -0.25 -2.84 -23.69
N LEU A 53 0.04 -3.05 -22.40
CA LEU A 53 0.97 -4.07 -21.94
C LEU A 53 0.22 -5.39 -21.68
N GLN A 54 0.54 -6.44 -22.44
CA GLN A 54 -0.07 -7.76 -22.32
C GLN A 54 0.95 -8.88 -22.57
N GLY A 55 0.63 -10.10 -22.13
CA GLY A 55 1.42 -11.30 -22.40
C GLY A 55 2.86 -11.21 -21.90
N ASP A 56 3.83 -11.59 -22.73
CA ASP A 56 5.24 -11.66 -22.35
C ASP A 56 5.84 -10.30 -21.97
N GLN A 57 5.38 -9.22 -22.61
CA GLN A 57 5.84 -7.87 -22.28
C GLN A 57 5.38 -7.45 -20.88
N GLU A 58 4.13 -7.77 -20.54
CA GLU A 58 3.59 -7.55 -19.20
C GLU A 58 4.32 -8.38 -18.16
N ALA A 59 4.47 -9.68 -18.40
CA ALA A 59 5.20 -10.56 -17.50
C ALA A 59 6.64 -10.09 -17.26
N LYS A 60 7.32 -9.53 -18.28
CA LYS A 60 8.67 -8.99 -18.14
C LYS A 60 8.72 -7.75 -17.23
N VAL A 61 7.78 -6.83 -17.37
CA VAL A 61 7.68 -5.63 -16.52
C VAL A 61 7.32 -6.02 -15.08
N LEU A 62 6.30 -6.87 -14.90
CA LEU A 62 5.90 -7.37 -13.58
C LEU A 62 7.03 -8.12 -12.89
N ARG A 63 7.83 -8.90 -13.64
CA ARG A 63 9.02 -9.56 -13.11
C ARG A 63 10.09 -8.56 -12.69
N CYS A 64 10.33 -7.50 -13.46
CA CYS A 64 11.28 -6.46 -13.08
C CYS A 64 10.88 -5.74 -11.79
N LEU A 65 9.59 -5.47 -11.61
CA LEU A 65 9.04 -4.94 -10.35
C LEU A 65 9.14 -5.95 -9.21
N TYR A 66 8.75 -7.20 -9.44
CA TYR A 66 8.83 -8.27 -8.45
C TYR A 66 10.27 -8.50 -7.97
N ASP A 67 11.25 -8.40 -8.87
CA ASP A 67 12.66 -8.56 -8.55
C ASP A 67 13.23 -7.44 -7.65
N LEU A 68 12.52 -6.32 -7.46
CA LEU A 68 12.95 -5.26 -6.53
C LEU A 68 13.16 -5.78 -5.11
N GLN A 69 12.35 -6.75 -4.67
CA GLN A 69 12.50 -7.37 -3.34
C GLN A 69 13.84 -8.10 -3.15
N PHE A 70 14.50 -8.52 -4.23
CA PHE A 70 15.81 -9.18 -4.18
C PHE A 70 16.96 -8.22 -4.46
N ARG A 71 16.67 -7.05 -5.05
CA ARG A 71 17.67 -6.05 -5.45
C ARG A 71 17.81 -4.92 -4.43
N PHE A 72 16.84 -4.77 -3.55
CA PHE A 72 16.87 -3.82 -2.46
C PHE A 72 16.71 -4.58 -1.14
N GLU A 73 17.76 -4.54 -0.32
CA GLU A 73 17.70 -5.07 1.05
C GLU A 73 16.68 -4.23 1.84
N CYS A 74 15.90 -4.86 2.72
CA CYS A 74 14.87 -4.23 3.56
C CYS A 74 13.51 -3.95 2.88
N VAL A 75 13.06 -4.81 1.96
CA VAL A 75 11.64 -4.93 1.60
C VAL A 75 11.03 -6.08 2.42
N ASP A 76 10.08 -5.77 3.31
CA ASP A 76 9.40 -6.78 4.14
C ASP A 76 8.34 -7.53 3.33
N ALA A 77 7.68 -6.83 2.41
CA ALA A 77 6.73 -7.46 1.49
C ALA A 77 6.60 -6.71 0.18
N LEU A 78 6.28 -7.45 -0.88
CA LEU A 78 5.99 -6.91 -2.20
C LEU A 78 4.82 -7.69 -2.83
N VAL A 79 3.79 -6.96 -3.24
CA VAL A 79 2.71 -7.46 -4.09
C VAL A 79 2.69 -6.60 -5.34
N VAL A 80 2.79 -7.23 -6.50
CA VAL A 80 2.66 -6.55 -7.79
C VAL A 80 1.73 -7.36 -8.68
N GLY A 81 0.87 -6.73 -9.46
CA GLY A 81 -0.03 -7.47 -10.35
C GLY A 81 -0.99 -6.59 -11.12
N ARG A 82 -1.82 -7.26 -11.91
CA ARG A 82 -2.92 -6.63 -12.65
C ARG A 82 -4.11 -6.41 -11.71
N VAL A 83 -4.78 -5.27 -11.88
CA VAL A 83 -6.04 -4.98 -11.20
C VAL A 83 -7.17 -5.79 -11.85
N LEU A 84 -7.95 -6.49 -11.02
CA LEU A 84 -9.01 -7.41 -11.43
C LEU A 84 -10.34 -6.69 -11.69
N ASN A 85 -10.65 -5.68 -10.89
CA ASN A 85 -11.86 -4.88 -11.01
C ASN A 85 -11.63 -3.66 -11.90
N LYS A 86 -12.69 -3.17 -12.56
CA LYS A 86 -12.57 -2.01 -13.44
C LYS A 86 -12.43 -0.72 -12.62
N VAL A 87 -11.26 -0.09 -12.69
CA VAL A 87 -10.97 1.24 -12.13
C VAL A 87 -10.47 2.14 -13.24
N GLU A 88 -10.98 3.36 -13.30
CA GLU A 88 -10.64 4.30 -14.37
C GLU A 88 -9.14 4.61 -14.39
N ASN A 89 -8.50 4.42 -15.55
CA ASN A 89 -7.09 4.72 -15.78
C ASN A 89 -6.11 4.00 -14.82
N VAL A 90 -6.50 2.87 -14.22
CA VAL A 90 -5.63 2.01 -13.41
C VAL A 90 -5.68 0.60 -13.97
N THR A 91 -4.51 0.04 -14.24
CA THR A 91 -4.37 -1.32 -14.82
C THR A 91 -3.58 -2.26 -13.94
N HIS A 92 -2.67 -1.72 -13.13
CA HIS A 92 -1.74 -2.48 -12.31
C HIS A 92 -1.57 -1.78 -10.97
N CYS A 93 -1.08 -2.56 -10.01
CA CYS A 93 -0.78 -2.11 -8.67
C CYS A 93 0.56 -2.70 -8.23
N LEU A 94 1.35 -1.89 -7.55
CA LEU A 94 2.50 -2.28 -6.74
C LEU A 94 2.19 -1.87 -5.30
N PHE A 95 2.38 -2.79 -4.37
CA PHE A 95 2.37 -2.57 -2.94
C PHE A 95 3.70 -3.08 -2.41
N MET A 96 4.37 -2.28 -1.58
CA MET A 96 5.58 -2.66 -0.87
C MET A 96 5.48 -2.26 0.59
N ARG A 97 5.99 -3.10 1.48
CA ARG A 97 6.14 -2.79 2.92
C ARG A 97 7.62 -2.66 3.26
N PHE A 98 7.95 -1.62 3.98
CA PHE A 98 9.28 -1.30 4.49
C PHE A 98 9.24 -1.27 6.02
N PRO A 99 10.30 -1.74 6.70
CA PRO A 99 10.33 -1.80 8.15
C PRO A 99 10.40 -0.41 8.80
N THR A 100 10.96 0.58 8.10
CA THR A 100 11.07 1.96 8.60
C THR A 100 10.88 2.98 7.48
N LEU A 101 10.60 4.23 7.88
CA LEU A 101 10.59 5.36 6.96
C LEU A 101 11.97 5.60 6.30
N GLU A 102 13.06 5.30 7.02
CA GLU A 102 14.41 5.48 6.49
C GLU A 102 14.69 4.50 5.34
N THR A 103 14.25 3.24 5.46
CA THR A 103 14.44 2.26 4.39
C THR A 103 13.63 2.61 3.14
N LEU A 104 12.41 3.14 3.27
CA LEU A 104 11.67 3.72 2.14
C LEU A 104 12.43 4.90 1.50
N LYS A 105 12.96 5.82 2.30
CA LYS A 105 13.73 6.97 1.78
C LYS A 105 14.99 6.51 1.03
N ASN A 106 15.63 5.44 1.47
CA ASN A 106 16.77 4.83 0.79
C ASN A 106 16.34 4.12 -0.50
N PHE A 107 15.19 3.47 -0.51
CA PHE A 107 14.60 2.85 -1.70
C PHE A 107 14.39 3.87 -2.83
N TYR A 108 13.86 5.06 -2.50
CA TYR A 108 13.70 6.14 -3.48
C TYR A 108 15.01 6.65 -4.09
N LYS A 109 16.13 6.50 -3.38
CA LYS A 109 17.47 6.89 -3.86
C LYS A 109 18.20 5.75 -4.56
N SER A 110 17.60 4.56 -4.64
CA SER A 110 18.29 3.38 -5.12
C SER A 110 18.43 3.34 -6.65
N ASP A 111 19.59 2.85 -7.11
CA ASP A 111 19.81 2.53 -8.52
C ASP A 111 18.88 1.41 -9.00
N ALA A 112 18.50 0.50 -8.11
CA ALA A 112 17.59 -0.60 -8.40
C ALA A 112 16.21 -0.08 -8.86
N LEU A 113 15.61 0.83 -8.09
CA LEU A 113 14.37 1.50 -8.46
C LEU A 113 14.55 2.28 -9.77
N SER A 114 15.60 3.09 -9.87
CA SER A 114 15.86 3.93 -11.05
C SER A 114 15.92 3.12 -12.35
N LYS A 115 16.60 1.96 -12.33
CA LYS A 115 16.68 1.05 -13.49
C LYS A 115 15.33 0.47 -13.88
N VAL A 116 14.49 0.12 -12.91
CA VAL A 116 13.14 -0.43 -13.16
C VAL A 116 12.21 0.66 -13.71
N LEU A 117 12.25 1.88 -13.15
CA LEU A 117 11.45 2.99 -13.67
C LEU A 117 11.84 3.33 -15.12
N CYS A 118 13.13 3.32 -15.46
CA CYS A 118 13.60 3.53 -16.83
C CYS A 118 13.06 2.47 -17.82
N SER A 119 12.92 1.20 -17.40
CA SER A 119 12.38 0.15 -18.27
C SER A 119 10.86 0.24 -18.42
N MET A 120 10.17 0.78 -17.42
CA MET A 120 8.72 0.97 -17.41
C MET A 120 8.26 2.23 -18.13
N ALA A 121 9.08 3.27 -18.16
CA ALA A 121 8.74 4.58 -18.69
C ALA A 121 8.09 4.57 -20.09
N PRO A 122 8.51 3.73 -21.07
CA PRO A 122 7.87 3.68 -22.37
C PRO A 122 6.41 3.20 -22.37
N HIS A 123 6.00 2.51 -21.31
CA HIS A 123 4.69 1.87 -21.18
C HIS A 123 3.76 2.60 -20.19
N LEU A 124 4.28 3.55 -19.43
CA LEU A 124 3.56 4.21 -18.34
C LEU A 124 2.71 5.39 -18.84
N HIS A 125 1.40 5.32 -18.62
CA HIS A 125 0.42 6.34 -19.01
C HIS A 125 -0.17 7.13 -17.84
N GLY A 126 0.44 7.02 -16.66
CA GLY A 126 0.01 7.68 -15.44
C GLY A 126 0.21 6.80 -14.22
N GLU A 127 0.39 7.43 -13.07
CA GLU A 127 0.56 6.76 -11.79
C GLU A 127 -0.05 7.58 -10.65
N ILE A 128 -0.49 6.88 -9.62
CA ILE A 128 -0.86 7.41 -8.31
C ILE A 128 0.08 6.72 -7.32
N VAL A 129 0.90 7.51 -6.64
CA VAL A 129 1.85 7.03 -5.64
C VAL A 129 1.40 7.52 -4.27
N VAL A 130 1.27 6.63 -3.30
CA VAL A 130 0.89 6.95 -1.92
C VAL A 130 1.77 6.18 -0.94
N ASP A 131 2.45 6.90 -0.06
CA ASP A 131 3.18 6.34 1.07
C ASP A 131 2.38 6.55 2.36
N TYR A 132 2.26 5.53 3.21
CA TYR A 132 1.56 5.65 4.49
C TYR A 132 2.24 4.86 5.61
N VAL A 133 2.10 5.37 6.84
CA VAL A 133 2.55 4.65 8.04
C VAL A 133 1.50 3.62 8.40
N SER A 134 1.87 2.35 8.43
CA SER A 134 1.00 1.26 8.85
C SER A 134 1.23 0.91 10.31
N SER A 135 0.15 0.61 11.04
CA SER A 135 0.21 0.11 12.41
C SER A 135 0.58 -1.38 12.50
N THR A 136 0.88 -2.04 11.38
CA THR A 136 1.18 -3.47 11.33
C THR A 136 2.68 -3.76 11.38
N GLY A 137 3.04 -4.88 12.00
CA GLY A 137 4.39 -5.43 11.95
C GLY A 137 4.74 -6.04 10.57
N PRO A 138 5.86 -6.77 10.46
CA PRO A 138 6.28 -7.40 9.21
C PRO A 138 5.21 -8.38 8.68
N LEU A 139 5.00 -8.37 7.36
CA LEU A 139 4.13 -9.34 6.66
C LEU A 139 4.85 -10.68 6.60
N ASP A 140 4.17 -11.78 6.95
CA ASP A 140 4.70 -13.12 6.68
C ASP A 140 4.56 -13.42 5.17
N THR A 141 5.63 -13.18 4.43
CA THR A 141 5.70 -13.44 2.98
C THR A 141 6.12 -14.86 2.63
N GLU A 142 6.28 -15.77 3.60
CA GLU A 142 6.64 -17.17 3.30
C GLU A 142 5.47 -17.98 2.68
N CYS A 143 4.37 -17.33 2.32
CA CYS A 143 3.24 -18.01 1.69
C CYS A 143 3.58 -18.47 0.26
N LYS A 144 3.53 -19.80 0.06
CA LYS A 144 3.78 -20.46 -1.23
C LYS A 144 2.69 -20.19 -2.27
N ASP A 145 1.56 -19.60 -1.89
CA ASP A 145 0.43 -19.32 -2.78
C ASP A 145 0.44 -17.86 -3.28
N PRO A 146 -0.15 -17.55 -4.44
CA PRO A 146 -0.31 -16.17 -4.89
C PRO A 146 -1.28 -15.43 -3.96
N VAL A 147 -0.79 -14.38 -3.32
CA VAL A 147 -1.58 -13.53 -2.44
C VAL A 147 -2.58 -12.71 -3.28
N CYS A 148 -3.82 -12.64 -2.82
CA CYS A 148 -4.80 -11.71 -3.34
C CYS A 148 -4.86 -10.49 -2.41
N MET A 149 -4.88 -9.29 -2.97
CA MET A 149 -4.90 -8.05 -2.22
C MET A 149 -6.11 -7.23 -2.61
N SER A 150 -6.87 -6.77 -1.62
CA SER A 150 -7.86 -5.70 -1.76
C SER A 150 -7.26 -4.45 -1.14
N LEU A 151 -7.10 -3.39 -1.92
CA LEU A 151 -6.49 -2.12 -1.51
C LEU A 151 -7.47 -0.99 -1.76
N THR A 152 -7.62 -0.12 -0.76
CA THR A 152 -8.45 1.08 -0.89
C THR A 152 -7.66 2.33 -0.49
N LEU A 153 -7.61 3.31 -1.39
CA LEU A 153 -7.12 4.66 -1.13
C LEU A 153 -8.31 5.57 -0.83
N LEU A 154 -8.22 6.35 0.25
CA LEU A 154 -9.29 7.18 0.76
C LEU A 154 -8.82 8.64 0.85
N ARG A 155 -9.67 9.56 0.39
CA ARG A 155 -9.54 10.98 0.72
C ARG A 155 -10.55 11.33 1.80
N ARG A 156 -10.06 11.58 3.01
CA ARG A 156 -10.88 12.00 4.15
C ARG A 156 -11.54 13.37 3.89
N LYS A 157 -12.80 13.52 4.30
CA LYS A 157 -13.48 14.82 4.25
C LYS A 157 -12.86 15.80 5.25
N ARG A 158 -12.96 17.10 4.94
CA ARG A 158 -12.31 18.15 5.74
C ARG A 158 -12.95 18.37 7.11
N ASP A 159 -14.25 18.12 7.22
CA ASP A 159 -15.08 18.25 8.43
C ASP A 159 -14.96 17.04 9.37
N VAL A 160 -14.37 15.95 8.92
CA VAL A 160 -14.10 14.79 9.78
C VAL A 160 -13.00 15.16 10.79
N PRO A 161 -13.19 14.93 12.09
CA PRO A 161 -12.16 15.06 13.10
C PRO A 161 -10.89 14.22 12.81
N PRO A 162 -9.70 14.70 13.21
CA PRO A 162 -8.49 13.87 13.21
C PRO A 162 -8.71 12.58 14.03
N GLY A 163 -8.23 11.44 13.52
CA GLY A 163 -8.34 10.14 14.18
C GLY A 163 -9.67 9.40 13.99
N GLU A 164 -10.77 10.05 13.60
CA GLU A 164 -12.06 9.36 13.41
C GLU A 164 -12.02 8.32 12.28
N MET A 165 -11.30 8.64 11.20
CA MET A 165 -11.01 7.70 10.13
C MET A 165 -10.20 6.50 10.65
N ASP A 166 -9.16 6.76 11.44
CA ASP A 166 -8.29 5.71 11.96
C ASP A 166 -9.04 4.80 12.94
N CYS A 167 -9.94 5.33 13.78
CA CYS A 167 -10.83 4.52 14.63
C CYS A 167 -11.77 3.62 13.82
N SER A 168 -12.28 4.13 12.71
CA SER A 168 -13.16 3.38 11.80
C SER A 168 -12.40 2.27 11.07
N LEU A 169 -11.19 2.57 10.60
CA LEU A 169 -10.28 1.60 9.96
C LEU A 169 -9.79 0.54 10.97
N PHE A 170 -9.52 0.93 12.22
CA PHE A 170 -9.17 -0.02 13.27
C PHE A 170 -10.30 -0.99 13.57
N SER A 171 -11.56 -0.51 13.56
CA SER A 171 -12.73 -1.40 13.71
C SER A 171 -12.82 -2.39 12.56
N LEU A 172 -12.54 -1.93 11.33
CA LEU A 172 -12.52 -2.77 10.13
C LEU A 172 -11.40 -3.82 10.18
N LYS A 173 -10.20 -3.41 10.61
CA LYS A 173 -9.07 -4.32 10.87
C LYS A 173 -9.45 -5.38 11.90
N THR A 174 -9.99 -4.96 13.05
CA THR A 174 -10.37 -5.87 14.14
C THR A 174 -11.34 -6.96 13.65
N LEU A 175 -12.31 -6.58 12.81
CA LEU A 175 -13.22 -7.53 12.19
C LEU A 175 -12.48 -8.45 11.21
N ALA A 176 -11.63 -7.89 10.36
CA ALA A 176 -10.86 -8.63 9.36
C ALA A 176 -9.91 -9.66 9.98
N ASP A 177 -9.22 -9.30 11.06
CA ASP A 177 -8.34 -10.18 11.84
C ASP A 177 -9.10 -11.39 12.43
N GLY A 178 -10.43 -11.27 12.60
CA GLY A 178 -11.28 -12.37 13.06
C GLY A 178 -11.57 -13.43 11.99
N TYR A 179 -11.29 -13.17 10.71
CA TYR A 179 -11.51 -14.11 9.63
C TYR A 179 -10.27 -14.98 9.38
N CYS A 180 -10.42 -16.30 9.48
CA CYS A 180 -9.30 -17.24 9.26
C CYS A 180 -8.72 -17.24 7.83
N PHE A 181 -9.44 -16.67 6.87
CA PHE A 181 -9.05 -16.59 5.47
C PHE A 181 -8.38 -15.26 5.10
N VAL A 182 -8.35 -14.28 6.02
CA VAL A 182 -7.56 -13.06 5.90
C VAL A 182 -6.19 -13.31 6.49
N SER A 183 -5.13 -13.16 5.69
CA SER A 183 -3.75 -13.40 6.12
C SER A 183 -3.12 -12.17 6.76
N ASP A 184 -3.48 -10.97 6.32
CA ASP A 184 -3.05 -9.72 6.92
C ASP A 184 -4.05 -8.60 6.59
N PHE A 185 -4.07 -7.56 7.42
CA PHE A 185 -4.80 -6.33 7.18
C PHE A 185 -4.01 -5.14 7.70
N SER A 186 -3.67 -4.21 6.81
CA SER A 186 -2.99 -2.97 7.14
C SER A 186 -3.88 -1.76 6.88
N PHE A 187 -3.63 -0.68 7.63
CA PHE A 187 -4.19 0.62 7.34
C PHE A 187 -3.28 1.71 7.87
N GLY A 188 -3.42 2.91 7.31
CA GLY A 188 -2.62 4.03 7.76
C GLY A 188 -3.00 5.37 7.17
N SER A 189 -2.29 6.39 7.65
CA SER A 189 -2.38 7.77 7.18
C SER A 189 -1.21 8.09 6.26
N SER A 190 -1.50 8.84 5.20
CA SER A 190 -0.48 9.23 4.21
C SER A 190 0.60 10.10 4.83
N LEU A 191 1.83 9.82 4.44
CA LEU A 191 3.03 10.56 4.83
C LEU A 191 3.30 11.78 3.94
N TYR A 192 2.66 11.87 2.78
CA TYR A 192 2.86 12.94 1.78
C TYR A 192 4.33 13.18 1.37
N ILE A 193 5.17 12.14 1.45
CA ILE A 193 6.61 12.22 1.12
C ILE A 193 6.80 12.32 -0.38
N CYS A 194 6.27 11.36 -1.11
CA CYS A 194 6.32 11.27 -2.56
C CYS A 194 4.91 11.03 -3.11
N GLY A 195 4.64 11.55 -4.30
CA GLY A 195 3.42 11.21 -5.04
C GLY A 195 2.21 12.10 -4.79
N ASP A 196 1.05 11.47 -4.80
CA ASP A 196 -0.26 12.11 -4.83
C ASP A 196 -0.70 12.52 -3.41
N LYS A 197 -0.92 13.83 -3.23
CA LYS A 197 -1.43 14.40 -1.97
C LYS A 197 -2.96 14.36 -1.86
N HIS A 198 -3.63 13.75 -2.83
CA HIS A 198 -5.07 13.64 -2.88
C HIS A 198 -5.61 12.64 -1.86
N TYR A 199 -4.91 11.52 -1.64
CA TYR A 199 -5.34 10.47 -0.73
C TYR A 199 -4.69 10.64 0.64
N THR A 200 -5.53 10.60 1.68
CA THR A 200 -5.12 10.88 3.05
C THR A 200 -4.92 9.62 3.87
N ASN A 201 -5.58 8.52 3.48
CA ASN A 201 -5.55 7.25 4.18
C ASN A 201 -5.57 6.11 3.17
N ALA A 202 -5.10 4.94 3.60
CA ALA A 202 -5.20 3.71 2.84
C ALA A 202 -5.44 2.53 3.77
N PHE A 203 -6.01 1.46 3.23
CA PHE A 203 -6.02 0.15 3.86
C PHE A 203 -5.88 -0.95 2.83
N ALA A 204 -5.25 -2.05 3.21
CA ALA A 204 -5.09 -3.24 2.40
C ALA A 204 -5.43 -4.50 3.20
N SER A 205 -6.14 -5.43 2.57
CA SER A 205 -6.43 -6.75 3.10
C SER A 205 -5.85 -7.82 2.18
N PHE A 206 -5.22 -8.83 2.78
CA PHE A 206 -4.54 -9.89 2.05
C PHE A 206 -5.25 -11.22 2.32
N THR A 207 -5.47 -12.00 1.26
CA THR A 207 -6.04 -13.35 1.34
C THR A 207 -5.21 -14.33 0.51
N LYS A 208 -5.40 -15.63 0.74
CA LYS A 208 -4.59 -16.68 0.08
C LYS A 208 -5.18 -17.14 -1.26
N SER A 209 -6.37 -16.68 -1.62
CA SER A 209 -7.04 -17.07 -2.85
C SER A 209 -8.09 -16.04 -3.28
N LEU A 210 -8.48 -16.09 -4.56
CA LEU A 210 -9.59 -15.28 -5.09
C LEU A 210 -10.90 -15.62 -4.39
N CYS A 211 -11.15 -16.90 -4.10
CA CYS A 211 -12.35 -17.33 -3.38
C CYS A 211 -12.41 -16.72 -1.96
N ASP A 212 -11.28 -16.60 -1.28
CA ASP A 212 -11.23 -15.98 0.05
C ASP A 212 -11.35 -14.45 -0.02
N LEU A 213 -10.84 -13.84 -1.09
CA LEU A 213 -11.10 -12.42 -1.36
C LEU A 213 -12.60 -12.17 -1.60
N ASP A 214 -13.25 -12.98 -2.44
CA ASP A 214 -14.68 -12.88 -2.71
C ASP A 214 -15.51 -13.04 -1.41
N LYS A 215 -15.17 -14.02 -0.57
CA LYS A 215 -15.80 -14.18 0.76
C LYS A 215 -15.68 -12.92 1.62
N LEU A 216 -14.51 -12.26 1.65
CA LEU A 216 -14.32 -11.03 2.41
C LEU A 216 -15.22 -9.90 1.87
N LEU A 217 -15.23 -9.74 0.55
CA LEU A 217 -15.96 -8.65 -0.12
C LEU A 217 -17.48 -8.86 -0.11
N GLU A 218 -17.94 -10.10 0.01
CA GLU A 218 -19.37 -10.45 0.13
C GLU A 218 -19.83 -10.54 1.59
N ASP A 219 -18.92 -10.53 2.57
CA ASP A 219 -19.29 -10.62 3.98
C ASP A 219 -20.12 -9.41 4.43
N LEU A 220 -21.28 -9.71 5.01
CA LEU A 220 -22.27 -8.69 5.39
C LEU A 220 -21.76 -7.77 6.50
N GLN A 221 -20.98 -8.27 7.46
CA GLN A 221 -20.46 -7.45 8.55
C GLN A 221 -19.35 -6.53 8.02
N TYR A 222 -18.44 -7.07 7.22
CA TYR A 222 -17.35 -6.32 6.61
C TYR A 222 -17.88 -5.19 5.74
N THR A 223 -18.77 -5.51 4.79
CA THR A 223 -19.38 -4.52 3.90
C THR A 223 -20.21 -3.48 4.65
N LYS A 224 -21.02 -3.90 5.64
CA LYS A 224 -21.79 -2.97 6.47
C LYS A 224 -20.88 -2.01 7.23
N LEU A 225 -19.78 -2.49 7.79
CA LEU A 225 -18.85 -1.64 8.53
C LEU A 225 -18.15 -0.65 7.59
N LEU A 226 -17.69 -1.11 6.42
CA LEU A 226 -17.09 -0.27 5.39
C LEU A 226 -18.06 0.85 4.96
N HIS A 227 -19.31 0.51 4.62
CA HIS A 227 -20.31 1.45 4.14
C HIS A 227 -20.87 2.40 5.20
N LEU A 228 -20.93 1.99 6.46
CA LEU A 228 -21.52 2.81 7.53
C LEU A 228 -20.49 3.59 8.34
N LYS A 229 -19.22 3.16 8.38
CA LYS A 229 -18.18 3.78 9.22
C LYS A 229 -17.02 4.37 8.45
N VAL A 230 -16.61 3.78 7.32
CA VAL A 230 -15.40 4.23 6.61
C VAL A 230 -15.75 5.15 5.43
N LEU A 231 -16.57 4.66 4.49
CA LEU A 231 -16.92 5.43 3.29
C LEU A 231 -17.64 6.75 3.57
N PRO A 232 -18.49 6.89 4.61
CA PRO A 232 -19.11 8.18 4.92
C PRO A 232 -18.10 9.27 5.33
N LEU A 233 -16.89 8.87 5.77
CA LEU A 233 -15.82 9.79 6.17
C LEU A 233 -14.92 10.22 5.00
N SER A 234 -15.11 9.64 3.80
CA SER A 234 -14.32 9.96 2.62
C SER A 234 -15.14 10.78 1.59
N CYS A 235 -14.45 11.63 0.83
CA CYS A 235 -15.03 12.35 -0.31
C CYS A 235 -14.56 11.81 -1.67
N SER A 236 -13.53 10.97 -1.68
CA SER A 236 -13.05 10.25 -2.86
C SER A 236 -12.44 8.94 -2.43
N THR A 237 -12.60 7.90 -3.26
CA THR A 237 -12.08 6.56 -3.00
C THR A 237 -11.62 5.90 -4.29
N ILE A 238 -10.48 5.22 -4.25
CA ILE A 238 -10.09 4.23 -5.25
C ILE A 238 -10.00 2.88 -4.56
N HIS A 239 -10.64 1.86 -5.12
CA HIS A 239 -10.59 0.50 -4.63
C HIS A 239 -10.12 -0.44 -5.74
N VAL A 240 -9.06 -1.20 -5.49
CA VAL A 240 -8.47 -2.15 -6.43
C VAL A 240 -8.32 -3.52 -5.78
N ASN A 241 -8.62 -4.56 -6.55
CA ASN A 241 -8.37 -5.95 -6.25
C ASN A 241 -7.25 -6.44 -7.15
N VAL A 242 -6.27 -7.13 -6.57
CA VAL A 242 -5.05 -7.52 -7.26
C VAL A 242 -4.78 -8.98 -7.00
N LEU A 243 -4.54 -9.74 -8.07
CA LEU A 243 -3.92 -11.06 -7.98
C LEU A 243 -2.40 -10.88 -8.10
N ALA A 244 -1.65 -11.27 -7.07
CA ALA A 244 -0.20 -11.12 -7.08
C ALA A 244 0.43 -11.92 -8.24
N PHE A 245 1.23 -11.23 -9.04
CA PHE A 245 2.13 -11.83 -9.99
C PHE A 245 3.16 -12.68 -9.26
N LYS A 246 3.26 -13.95 -9.68
CA LYS A 246 4.29 -14.86 -9.20
C LYS A 246 5.04 -15.40 -10.41
N PRO A 247 6.34 -15.09 -10.56
CA PRO A 247 7.10 -15.64 -11.66
C PRO A 247 7.16 -17.16 -11.52
N ILE A 248 6.82 -17.88 -12.59
CA ILE A 248 7.05 -19.33 -12.65
C ILE A 248 8.55 -19.53 -12.48
N LYS A 249 8.98 -20.29 -11.48
CA LYS A 249 10.37 -20.76 -11.41
C LYS A 249 10.59 -21.60 -12.67
N SER A 250 11.30 -21.05 -13.65
CA SER A 250 11.88 -21.89 -14.70
C SER A 250 12.83 -22.85 -13.99
N CYS A 251 12.48 -24.13 -13.93
CA CYS A 251 13.46 -25.17 -13.67
C CYS A 251 14.50 -25.06 -14.79
N LEU A 252 15.62 -24.39 -14.50
CA LEU A 252 16.86 -24.52 -15.26
C LEU A 252 17.62 -25.71 -14.70
#